data_AF-A0A1G6LV22-F1
#
_entry.id   AF-A0A1G6LV22-F1
#
_cell.length_a   1.000
_cell.length_b   1.000
_cell.length_c   1.000
_cell.angle_alpha   90.00
_cell.angle_beta   90.00
_cell.angle_gamma   90.00
#
_symmetry.space_group_name_H-M   'P 1'
#
loop_
_entity.id
_entity.type
_entity.pdbx_description
1 polymer ?
#
loop_
_entity_poly.entity_id
_entity_poly.type
_entity_poly.pdbx_seq_one_letter_code
_entity_poly.pdbx_strand_id
1 'polypeptide(L)'
;MIRAGRQHLVRTLADLAAQQGVGIDHYTRLKPYQAPGFPAPISSEGSRTRLYDGEQVDAYLQGKPVPPLPQPEVEDDSDLLDRRECAALLGVSPRSWDVYKRDPALTAARIEAGGVEHWPRHAVKAYQADRPGDAAPKPGRPKSTGDQVPRDQVAARVAELLDADPAISAATVTARLGVHRNTGQDALTRLRAGRIADHIAAHPTLTPAEAAAHLGYPAAQTRRATARAEVLLRARQAAPYLADVAAALHRAGWTTEQAAPDVHLPGDDRVVAALVLDGDQAPVPALVWDERYGWRTASSRRHPITKGAVPPSEGGSVRYLAGGITPPPGDVVTALTTTDA
;
A
#
# COMPACT_ATOMS: atom_id res chain seq x y z
N MET A 1 11.66 2.46 -26.53
CA MET A 1 11.67 1.16 -27.21
C MET A 1 12.85 1.11 -28.16
N ILE A 2 13.61 0.01 -28.18
CA ILE A 2 14.65 -0.20 -29.21
C ILE A 2 13.96 -0.82 -30.43
N ARG A 3 14.11 -0.19 -31.59
CA ARG A 3 13.47 -0.67 -32.81
C ARG A 3 14.13 -1.92 -33.37
N ALA A 4 13.33 -2.74 -34.06
CA ALA A 4 13.79 -3.91 -34.78
C ALA A 4 15.06 -3.63 -35.60
N GLY A 5 16.06 -4.52 -35.47
CA GLY A 5 17.36 -4.40 -36.15
C GLY A 5 18.32 -3.35 -35.58
N ARG A 6 17.91 -2.50 -34.63
CA ARG A 6 18.74 -1.39 -34.09
C ARG A 6 19.42 -1.69 -32.76
N GLN A 7 19.34 -2.92 -32.25
CA GLN A 7 19.99 -3.32 -30.99
C GLN A 7 21.49 -3.00 -30.97
N HIS A 8 22.19 -3.20 -32.09
CA HIS A 8 23.62 -2.96 -32.21
C HIS A 8 24.01 -1.47 -32.18
N LEU A 9 23.02 -0.57 -32.32
CA LEU A 9 23.21 0.88 -32.27
C LEU A 9 22.95 1.46 -30.86
N VAL A 10 22.59 0.64 -29.88
CA VAL A 10 22.27 1.11 -28.53
C VAL A 10 23.52 1.68 -27.86
N ARG A 11 23.42 2.91 -27.36
CA ARG A 11 24.48 3.60 -26.60
C ARG A 11 23.99 3.99 -25.21
N THR A 12 24.84 3.75 -24.21
CA THR A 12 24.68 4.29 -22.85
C THR A 12 25.35 5.65 -22.73
N LEU A 13 25.11 6.39 -21.64
CA LEU A 13 25.87 7.62 -21.37
C LEU A 13 27.38 7.39 -21.26
N ALA A 14 27.82 6.21 -20.79
CA ALA A 14 29.23 5.85 -20.74
C ALA A 14 29.82 5.71 -22.15
N ASP A 15 29.09 5.08 -23.07
CA ASP A 15 29.52 4.96 -24.46
C ASP A 15 29.62 6.33 -25.14
N LEU A 16 28.64 7.21 -24.90
CA LEU A 16 28.65 8.57 -25.46
C LEU A 16 29.78 9.44 -24.88
N ALA A 17 30.08 9.29 -23.59
CA ALA A 17 31.21 9.96 -22.96
C ALA A 17 32.54 9.48 -23.56
N ALA A 18 32.71 8.15 -23.70
CA ALA A 18 33.89 7.54 -24.29
C ALA A 18 34.08 7.98 -25.76
N GLN A 19 32.99 8.05 -26.54
CA GLN A 19 33.01 8.53 -27.92
C GLN A 19 33.52 9.98 -28.03
N GLN A 20 33.25 10.82 -27.04
CA GLN A 20 33.71 12.21 -27.00
C GLN A 20 35.06 12.38 -26.27
N GLY A 21 35.71 11.28 -25.89
CA GLY A 21 37.01 11.32 -25.21
C GLY A 21 36.96 11.92 -23.81
N VAL A 22 35.80 11.90 -23.13
CA VAL A 22 35.62 12.44 -21.79
C VAL A 22 35.20 11.36 -20.79
N GLY A 23 35.56 11.55 -19.52
CA GLY A 23 35.09 10.68 -18.43
C GLY A 23 33.59 10.83 -18.19
N ILE A 24 32.93 9.75 -17.73
CA ILE A 24 31.48 9.72 -17.49
C ILE A 24 31.02 10.78 -16.46
N ASP A 25 31.80 11.03 -15.43
CA ASP A 25 31.51 12.06 -14.42
C ASP A 25 31.53 13.48 -15.01
N HIS A 26 32.47 13.71 -15.93
CA HIS A 26 32.53 14.99 -16.64
C HIS A 26 31.33 15.15 -17.58
N TYR A 27 31.00 14.10 -18.32
CA TYR A 27 29.90 14.08 -19.27
C TYR A 27 28.55 14.33 -18.58
N THR A 28 28.31 13.68 -17.45
CA THR A 28 27.08 13.84 -16.65
C THR A 28 26.99 15.20 -15.97
N ARG A 29 28.12 15.83 -15.64
CA ARG A 29 28.16 17.21 -15.11
C ARG A 29 27.78 18.24 -16.16
N LEU A 30 28.31 18.10 -17.39
CA LEU A 30 28.02 19.03 -18.49
C LEU A 30 26.62 18.84 -19.10
N LYS A 31 26.05 17.63 -18.98
CA LYS A 31 24.71 17.28 -19.48
C LYS A 31 24.49 17.65 -20.95
N PRO A 32 25.40 17.31 -21.89
CA PRO A 32 25.22 17.64 -23.31
C PRO A 32 23.96 17.01 -23.90
N TYR A 33 23.50 15.88 -23.35
CA TYR A 33 22.23 15.25 -23.70
C TYR A 33 20.97 16.06 -23.33
N GLN A 34 21.10 17.21 -22.68
CA GLN A 34 20.00 18.16 -22.44
C GLN A 34 20.05 19.37 -23.38
N ALA A 35 21.04 19.43 -24.27
CA ALA A 35 21.13 20.51 -25.24
C ALA A 35 19.94 20.48 -26.22
N PRO A 36 19.48 21.64 -26.69
CA PRO A 36 18.44 21.71 -27.72
C PRO A 36 18.82 20.87 -28.95
N GLY A 37 17.87 20.08 -29.43
CA GLY A 37 18.04 19.21 -30.60
C GLY A 37 18.75 17.88 -30.33
N PHE A 38 19.24 17.62 -29.11
CA PHE A 38 19.85 16.33 -28.79
C PHE A 38 18.79 15.20 -28.90
N PRO A 39 19.12 14.04 -29.48
CA PRO A 39 18.17 12.93 -29.63
C PRO A 39 17.51 12.49 -28.33
N ALA A 40 16.22 12.20 -28.39
CA ALA A 40 15.50 11.65 -27.25
C ALA A 40 16.03 10.25 -26.88
N PRO A 41 16.05 9.88 -25.59
CA PRO A 41 16.36 8.52 -25.19
C PRO A 41 15.38 7.51 -25.79
N ILE A 42 15.89 6.35 -26.19
CA ILE A 42 15.08 5.19 -26.61
C ILE A 42 14.68 4.30 -25.42
N SER A 43 15.09 4.61 -24.20
CA SER A 43 14.56 4.00 -22.97
C SER A 43 13.24 4.66 -22.55
N SER A 44 12.32 3.93 -21.89
CA SER A 44 11.10 4.54 -21.35
C SER A 44 11.37 5.74 -20.45
N GLU A 45 10.44 6.69 -20.45
CA GLU A 45 10.47 7.82 -19.53
C GLU A 45 10.64 7.34 -18.08
N GLY A 46 11.50 8.01 -17.31
CA GLY A 46 11.81 7.65 -15.92
C GLY A 46 12.65 6.38 -15.72
N SER A 47 13.22 5.81 -16.79
CA SER A 47 14.20 4.72 -16.68
C SER A 47 15.48 5.20 -16.00
N ARG A 48 16.07 4.34 -15.15
CA ARG A 48 17.33 4.63 -14.44
C ARG A 48 18.51 4.74 -15.40
N THR A 49 18.57 3.83 -16.37
CA THR A 49 19.57 3.83 -17.43
C THR A 49 18.96 4.49 -18.66
N ARG A 50 19.61 5.56 -19.15
CA ARG A 50 19.24 6.19 -20.42
C ARG A 50 19.97 5.48 -21.55
N LEU A 51 19.19 4.99 -22.49
CA LEU A 51 19.68 4.41 -23.73
C LEU A 51 19.39 5.37 -24.87
N TYR A 52 20.31 5.49 -25.80
CA TYR A 52 20.20 6.31 -26.99
C TYR A 52 20.43 5.47 -28.24
N ASP A 53 19.85 5.93 -29.34
CA ASP A 53 20.17 5.40 -30.65
C ASP A 53 21.46 6.05 -31.17
N GLY A 54 22.47 5.23 -31.44
CA GLY A 54 23.79 5.69 -31.84
C GLY A 54 23.80 6.45 -33.15
N GLU A 55 23.01 6.04 -34.15
CA GLU A 55 22.95 6.73 -35.43
C GLU A 55 22.36 8.14 -35.28
N GLN A 56 21.33 8.28 -34.45
CA GLN A 56 20.75 9.60 -34.14
C GLN A 56 21.75 10.50 -33.42
N VAL A 57 22.47 9.96 -32.44
CA VAL A 57 23.48 10.74 -31.70
C VAL A 57 24.66 11.10 -32.61
N ASP A 58 25.13 10.19 -33.44
CA ASP A 58 26.21 10.43 -34.40
C ASP A 58 25.81 11.53 -35.39
N ALA A 59 24.59 11.50 -35.93
CA ALA A 59 24.07 12.55 -36.80
C ALA A 59 24.06 13.91 -36.10
N TYR A 60 23.55 13.98 -34.87
CA TYR A 60 23.52 15.21 -34.08
C TYR A 60 24.93 15.77 -33.84
N LEU A 61 25.87 14.93 -33.40
CA LEU A 61 27.25 15.34 -33.12
C LEU A 61 28.01 15.78 -34.37
N GLN A 62 27.67 15.23 -35.54
CA GLN A 62 28.22 15.63 -36.84
C GLN A 62 27.53 16.86 -37.44
N GLY A 63 26.54 17.45 -36.77
CA GLY A 63 25.75 18.58 -37.29
C GLY A 63 24.87 18.20 -38.48
N LYS A 64 24.58 16.91 -38.67
CA LYS A 64 23.70 16.39 -39.70
C LYS A 64 22.25 16.34 -39.19
N PRO A 65 21.25 16.38 -40.09
CA PRO A 65 19.87 16.12 -39.70
C PRO A 65 19.74 14.76 -38.99
N VAL A 66 19.12 14.73 -37.82
CA VAL A 66 18.91 13.50 -37.04
C VAL A 66 17.89 12.63 -37.78
N PRO A 67 18.25 11.39 -38.18
CA PRO A 67 17.32 10.51 -38.87
C PRO A 67 16.13 10.17 -37.95
N PRO A 68 14.89 10.21 -38.45
CA PRO A 68 13.76 9.77 -37.66
C PRO A 68 13.87 8.27 -37.41
N LEU A 69 13.61 7.84 -36.18
CA LEU A 69 13.34 6.43 -35.93
C LEU A 69 12.04 6.05 -36.66
N PRO A 70 11.87 4.78 -37.06
CA PRO A 70 10.58 4.28 -37.52
C PRO A 70 9.46 4.79 -36.61
N GLN A 71 8.37 5.29 -37.19
CA GLN A 71 7.29 5.94 -36.43
C GLN A 71 6.60 4.96 -35.47
N PRO A 72 6.24 5.36 -34.24
CA PRO A 72 5.65 4.50 -33.21
C PRO A 72 4.49 3.63 -33.71
N GLU A 73 3.71 4.13 -34.66
CA GLU A 73 2.56 3.47 -35.29
C GLU A 73 2.93 2.26 -36.15
N VAL A 74 4.17 2.20 -36.62
CA VAL A 74 4.77 1.02 -37.25
C VAL A 74 5.38 0.19 -36.12
N GLU A 75 4.52 -0.56 -35.43
CA GLU A 75 4.97 -1.54 -34.43
C GLU A 75 5.56 -2.75 -35.16
N ASP A 76 6.79 -3.14 -34.80
CA ASP A 76 7.41 -4.37 -35.29
C ASP A 76 7.43 -5.43 -34.18
N ASP A 77 7.15 -6.66 -34.53
CA ASP A 77 7.13 -7.81 -33.62
C ASP A 77 8.53 -8.16 -33.06
N SER A 78 9.58 -7.65 -33.69
CA SER A 78 10.97 -7.75 -33.26
C SER A 78 11.45 -6.52 -32.47
N ASP A 79 10.58 -5.53 -32.24
CA ASP A 79 10.91 -4.40 -31.35
C ASP A 79 11.23 -4.92 -29.95
N LEU A 80 12.31 -4.40 -29.35
CA LEU A 80 12.74 -4.78 -28.02
C LEU A 80 12.14 -3.80 -26.99
N LEU A 81 11.27 -4.35 -26.17
CA LEU A 81 10.50 -3.63 -25.15
C LEU A 81 11.22 -3.70 -23.81
N ASP A 82 11.36 -2.57 -23.13
CA ASP A 82 11.82 -2.57 -21.74
C ASP A 82 10.70 -3.01 -20.76
N ARG A 83 11.02 -3.09 -19.47
CA ARG A 83 10.07 -3.45 -18.41
C ARG A 83 8.75 -2.66 -18.43
N ARG A 84 8.79 -1.35 -18.68
CA ARG A 84 7.60 -0.50 -18.64
C ARG A 84 6.77 -0.69 -19.91
N GLU A 85 7.43 -0.82 -21.05
CA GLU A 85 6.79 -1.07 -22.35
C GLU A 85 6.11 -2.45 -22.38
N CYS A 86 6.77 -3.49 -21.84
CA CYS A 86 6.17 -4.80 -21.68
C CYS A 86 4.92 -4.76 -20.78
N ALA A 87 5.00 -4.03 -19.67
CA ALA A 87 3.87 -3.86 -18.75
C ALA A 87 2.70 -3.12 -19.43
N ALA A 88 2.99 -2.08 -20.20
CA ALA A 88 2.01 -1.33 -20.97
C ALA A 88 1.33 -2.21 -22.04
N LEU A 89 2.11 -2.99 -22.79
CA LEU A 89 1.59 -3.92 -23.80
C LEU A 89 0.62 -4.96 -23.20
N LEU A 90 0.93 -5.45 -21.99
CA LEU A 90 0.08 -6.40 -21.28
C LEU A 90 -1.07 -5.75 -20.47
N GLY A 91 -1.16 -4.43 -20.42
CA GLY A 91 -2.15 -3.72 -19.60
C GLY A 91 -2.00 -3.94 -18.09
N VAL A 92 -0.77 -4.16 -17.59
CA VAL A 92 -0.49 -4.39 -16.17
C VAL A 92 0.45 -3.35 -15.59
N SER A 93 0.55 -3.32 -14.25
CA SER A 93 1.54 -2.47 -13.59
C SER A 93 2.97 -2.96 -13.86
N PRO A 94 3.99 -2.06 -13.91
CA PRO A 94 5.39 -2.46 -13.99
C PRO A 94 5.84 -3.40 -12.85
N ARG A 95 5.16 -3.34 -11.69
CA ARG A 95 5.43 -4.25 -10.56
C ARG A 95 4.95 -5.67 -10.83
N SER A 96 3.86 -5.83 -11.56
CA SER A 96 3.37 -7.15 -11.98
C SER A 96 4.33 -7.81 -12.97
N TRP A 97 4.96 -7.01 -13.84
CA TRP A 97 5.99 -7.49 -14.77
C TRP A 97 7.18 -8.15 -14.06
N ASP A 98 7.57 -7.67 -12.87
CA ASP A 98 8.69 -8.26 -12.10
C ASP A 98 8.44 -9.73 -11.71
N VAL A 99 7.18 -10.16 -11.70
CA VAL A 99 6.79 -11.55 -11.53
C VAL A 99 6.75 -12.27 -12.88
N TYR A 100 6.12 -11.67 -13.90
CA TYR A 100 5.94 -12.30 -15.21
C TYR A 100 7.24 -12.56 -15.95
N LYS A 101 8.24 -11.67 -15.83
CA LYS A 101 9.53 -11.86 -16.49
C LYS A 101 10.31 -13.12 -16.07
N ARG A 102 9.84 -13.83 -15.03
CA ARG A 102 10.37 -15.12 -14.56
C ARG A 102 9.73 -16.33 -15.22
N ASP A 103 8.68 -16.12 -16.02
CA ASP A 103 8.09 -17.18 -16.82
C ASP A 103 9.17 -17.79 -17.76
N PRO A 104 9.22 -19.12 -17.94
CA PRO A 104 10.23 -19.75 -18.78
C PRO A 104 10.28 -19.19 -20.21
N ALA A 105 9.13 -18.89 -20.83
CA ALA A 105 9.07 -18.37 -22.20
C ALA A 105 9.65 -16.95 -22.29
N LEU A 106 9.32 -16.09 -21.32
CA LEU A 106 9.86 -14.73 -21.24
C LEU A 106 11.33 -14.71 -20.82
N THR A 107 11.75 -15.64 -19.97
CA THR A 107 13.15 -15.78 -19.57
C THR A 107 14.02 -16.19 -20.76
N ALA A 108 13.54 -17.13 -21.57
CA ALA A 108 14.23 -17.59 -22.78
C ALA A 108 14.34 -16.50 -23.86
N ALA A 109 13.33 -15.64 -23.99
CA ALA A 109 13.30 -14.56 -24.97
C ALA A 109 14.02 -13.27 -24.52
N ARG A 110 14.54 -13.22 -23.29
CA ARG A 110 15.17 -12.02 -22.71
C ARG A 110 16.46 -11.65 -23.44
N ILE A 111 16.58 -10.39 -23.83
CA ILE A 111 17.76 -9.81 -24.48
C ILE A 111 18.30 -8.66 -23.62
N GLU A 112 19.61 -8.57 -23.48
CA GLU A 112 20.24 -7.45 -22.78
C GLU A 112 20.80 -6.42 -23.77
N ALA A 113 20.50 -5.14 -23.55
CA ALA A 113 21.04 -4.03 -24.34
C ALA A 113 21.40 -2.86 -23.41
N GLY A 114 22.65 -2.42 -23.45
CA GLY A 114 23.14 -1.33 -22.57
C GLY A 114 22.98 -1.62 -21.07
N GLY A 115 23.07 -2.88 -20.65
CA GLY A 115 22.87 -3.31 -19.26
C GLY A 115 21.41 -3.34 -18.79
N VAL A 116 20.45 -3.27 -19.70
CA VAL A 116 19.00 -3.29 -19.41
C VAL A 116 18.35 -4.49 -20.11
N GLU A 117 17.50 -5.20 -19.37
CA GLU A 117 16.69 -6.31 -19.89
C GLU A 117 15.58 -5.79 -20.81
N HIS A 118 15.46 -6.42 -21.98
CA HIS A 118 14.41 -6.18 -22.96
C HIS A 118 13.83 -7.50 -23.46
N TRP A 119 12.62 -7.42 -24.01
CA TRP A 119 11.92 -8.56 -24.60
C TRP A 119 11.39 -8.21 -25.98
N PRO A 120 11.55 -9.11 -26.98
CA PRO A 120 10.89 -8.94 -28.26
C PRO A 120 9.38 -8.85 -28.10
N ARG A 121 8.73 -7.93 -28.82
CA ARG A 121 7.28 -7.71 -28.78
C ARG A 121 6.50 -9.00 -29.06
N HIS A 122 6.91 -9.82 -30.02
CA HIS A 122 6.26 -11.09 -30.32
C HIS A 122 6.27 -12.06 -29.13
N ALA A 123 7.36 -12.11 -28.35
CA ALA A 123 7.45 -12.99 -27.19
C ALA A 123 6.47 -12.54 -26.09
N VAL A 124 6.31 -11.23 -25.90
CA VAL A 124 5.32 -10.67 -24.96
C VAL A 124 3.89 -10.92 -25.43
N LYS A 125 3.61 -10.78 -26.73
CA LYS A 125 2.30 -11.10 -27.33
C LYS A 125 1.98 -12.60 -27.25
N ALA A 126 2.95 -13.47 -27.52
CA ALA A 126 2.79 -14.92 -27.38
C ALA A 126 2.47 -15.29 -25.94
N TYR A 127 3.21 -14.74 -24.97
CA TYR A 127 2.89 -14.90 -23.55
C TYR A 127 1.49 -14.37 -23.19
N GLN A 128 1.06 -13.26 -23.79
CA GLN A 128 -0.30 -12.73 -23.59
C GLN A 128 -1.38 -13.67 -24.15
N ALA A 129 -1.15 -14.27 -25.32
CA ALA A 129 -2.08 -15.17 -25.99
C ALA A 129 -2.20 -16.52 -25.26
N ASP A 130 -1.08 -17.05 -24.75
CA ASP A 130 -1.04 -18.28 -23.97
C ASP A 130 -1.58 -18.10 -22.54
N ARG A 131 -1.75 -16.84 -22.11
CA ARG A 131 -2.32 -16.54 -20.81
C ARG A 131 -3.80 -16.93 -20.80
N PRO A 132 -4.26 -17.72 -19.81
CA PRO A 132 -5.69 -17.87 -19.58
C PRO A 132 -6.26 -16.49 -19.28
N GLY A 133 -7.09 -15.95 -20.19
CA GLY A 133 -7.75 -14.66 -19.99
C GLY A 133 -8.63 -14.66 -18.74
N ASP A 134 -9.10 -13.49 -18.31
CA ASP A 134 -9.98 -13.34 -17.13
C ASP A 134 -11.30 -14.14 -17.21
N ALA A 135 -11.65 -14.67 -18.40
CA ALA A 135 -12.80 -15.52 -18.66
C ALA A 135 -12.55 -17.02 -18.45
N ALA A 136 -11.28 -17.46 -18.40
CA ALA A 136 -10.99 -18.80 -17.91
C ALA A 136 -11.33 -18.84 -16.40
N PRO A 137 -11.92 -19.91 -15.86
CA PRO A 137 -12.00 -20.07 -14.42
C PRO A 137 -10.57 -19.92 -13.91
N LYS A 138 -10.31 -18.77 -13.25
CA LYS A 138 -9.04 -18.52 -12.58
C LYS A 138 -8.77 -19.81 -11.85
N PRO A 139 -7.69 -20.55 -12.14
CA PRO A 139 -7.42 -21.77 -11.43
C PRO A 139 -7.41 -21.32 -9.98
N GLY A 140 -8.46 -21.70 -9.26
CA GLY A 140 -8.53 -21.45 -7.84
C GLY A 140 -7.20 -21.93 -7.32
N ARG A 141 -6.54 -21.08 -6.52
CA ARG A 141 -5.32 -21.40 -5.78
C ARG A 141 -5.28 -22.91 -5.55
N PRO A 142 -4.24 -23.63 -6.01
CA PRO A 142 -4.25 -25.08 -6.05
C PRO A 142 -4.84 -25.64 -4.77
N LYS A 143 -5.85 -26.51 -4.88
CA LYS A 143 -6.53 -27.11 -3.72
C LYS A 143 -5.42 -27.71 -2.82
N SER A 144 -5.27 -27.17 -1.61
CA SER A 144 -4.21 -27.44 -0.60
C SER A 144 -2.96 -26.52 -0.52
N THR A 145 -2.80 -25.47 -1.34
CA THR A 145 -1.78 -24.42 -1.07
C THR A 145 -2.33 -23.25 -0.27
N GLY A 146 -3.41 -23.46 0.50
CA GLY A 146 -3.93 -22.51 1.50
C GLY A 146 -2.89 -22.20 2.57
N ASP A 147 -3.07 -21.10 3.30
CA ASP A 147 -2.51 -21.07 4.66
C ASP A 147 -2.97 -22.39 5.32
N GLN A 148 -2.05 -23.20 5.87
CA GLN A 148 -2.38 -24.53 6.42
C GLN A 148 -3.38 -24.45 7.59
N VAL A 149 -3.64 -23.23 8.06
CA VAL A 149 -4.62 -22.89 9.08
C VAL A 149 -5.68 -21.98 8.45
N PRO A 150 -6.98 -22.28 8.62
CA PRO A 150 -8.07 -21.36 8.27
C PRO A 150 -7.85 -19.97 8.88
N ARG A 151 -8.13 -18.90 8.13
CA ARG A 151 -7.75 -17.52 8.51
C ARG A 151 -8.34 -17.09 9.86
N ASP A 152 -9.53 -17.56 10.17
CA ASP A 152 -10.23 -17.37 11.45
C ASP A 152 -9.53 -18.06 12.63
N GLN A 153 -8.80 -19.16 12.37
CA GLN A 153 -8.07 -19.92 13.38
C GLN A 153 -6.64 -19.44 13.61
N VAL A 154 -6.06 -18.65 12.69
CA VAL A 154 -4.66 -18.20 12.77
C VAL A 154 -4.37 -17.48 14.08
N ALA A 155 -5.26 -16.58 14.52
CA ALA A 155 -5.05 -15.82 15.75
C ALA A 155 -4.98 -16.74 16.98
N ALA A 156 -5.89 -17.70 17.11
CA ALA A 156 -5.93 -18.65 18.21
C ALA A 156 -4.67 -19.54 18.22
N ARG A 157 -4.27 -20.07 17.06
CA ARG A 157 -3.06 -20.91 16.94
C ARG A 157 -1.77 -20.14 17.22
N VAL A 158 -1.67 -18.88 16.82
CA VAL A 158 -0.53 -18.04 17.16
C VAL A 158 -0.52 -17.70 18.65
N ALA A 159 -1.68 -17.55 19.29
CA ALA A 159 -1.77 -17.35 20.74
C ALA A 159 -1.23 -18.56 21.51
N GLU A 160 -1.63 -19.79 21.15
CA GLU A 160 -1.10 -21.04 21.73
C GLU A 160 0.44 -21.09 21.64
N LEU A 161 0.99 -20.73 20.48
CA LEU A 161 2.43 -20.71 20.26
C LEU A 161 3.15 -19.62 21.09
N LEU A 162 2.52 -18.45 21.23
CA LEU A 162 3.06 -17.34 22.02
C LEU A 162 3.02 -17.62 23.52
N ASP A 163 2.02 -18.38 24.00
CA ASP A 163 1.93 -18.83 25.39
C ASP A 163 3.01 -19.85 25.74
N ALA A 164 3.32 -20.75 24.80
CA ALA A 164 4.39 -21.72 24.97
C ALA A 164 5.79 -21.09 24.90
N ASP A 165 5.98 -20.07 24.06
CA ASP A 165 7.25 -19.36 23.89
C ASP A 165 7.02 -17.86 23.65
N PRO A 166 7.15 -17.02 24.69
CA PRO A 166 7.03 -15.56 24.57
C PRO A 166 7.99 -14.93 23.56
N ALA A 167 9.14 -15.57 23.29
CA ALA A 167 10.17 -15.12 22.38
C ALA A 167 9.99 -15.59 20.93
N ILE A 168 8.92 -16.33 20.64
CA ILE A 168 8.68 -16.92 19.32
C ILE A 168 8.73 -15.88 18.20
N SER A 169 9.42 -16.23 17.11
CA SER A 169 9.59 -15.37 15.94
C SER A 169 8.56 -15.66 14.85
N ALA A 170 8.30 -14.68 13.98
CA ALA A 170 7.41 -14.87 12.82
C ALA A 170 7.91 -15.96 11.86
N ALA A 171 9.22 -16.19 11.78
CA ALA A 171 9.80 -17.30 11.01
C ALA A 171 9.39 -18.67 11.59
N THR A 172 9.42 -18.80 12.92
CA THR A 172 8.99 -20.02 13.62
C THR A 172 7.49 -20.24 13.48
N VAL A 173 6.67 -19.18 13.58
CA VAL A 173 5.23 -19.24 13.31
C VAL A 173 4.93 -19.69 11.88
N THR A 174 5.67 -19.16 10.90
CA THR A 174 5.56 -19.56 9.49
C THR A 174 5.88 -21.05 9.32
N ALA A 175 6.97 -21.51 9.91
CA ALA A 175 7.39 -22.91 9.83
C ALA A 175 6.38 -23.86 10.48
N ARG A 176 5.77 -23.46 11.61
CA ARG A 176 4.82 -24.32 12.36
C ARG A 176 3.39 -24.30 11.79
N LEU A 177 2.91 -23.16 11.33
CA LEU A 177 1.52 -22.98 10.92
C LEU A 177 1.33 -22.91 9.39
N GLY A 178 2.41 -22.90 8.62
CA GLY A 178 2.34 -22.80 7.15
C GLY A 178 1.65 -21.53 6.65
N VAL A 179 1.65 -20.46 7.46
CA VAL A 179 1.08 -19.16 7.10
C VAL A 179 2.13 -18.24 6.51
N HIS A 180 1.74 -17.29 5.67
CA HIS A 180 2.68 -16.28 5.19
C HIS A 180 3.34 -15.50 6.35
N ARG A 181 4.64 -15.18 6.24
CA ARG A 181 5.42 -14.48 7.29
C ARG A 181 4.75 -13.22 7.81
N ASN A 182 4.18 -12.40 6.92
CA ASN A 182 3.48 -11.17 7.32
C ASN A 182 2.24 -11.49 8.16
N THR A 183 1.47 -12.52 7.80
CA THR A 183 0.30 -12.98 8.56
C THR A 183 0.70 -13.39 9.98
N GLY A 184 1.77 -14.19 10.12
CA GLY A 184 2.29 -14.59 11.42
C GLY A 184 2.82 -13.41 12.24
N GLN A 185 3.56 -12.49 11.60
CA GLN A 185 4.06 -11.28 12.25
C GLN A 185 2.93 -10.36 12.72
N ASP A 186 1.89 -10.16 11.92
CA ASP A 186 0.76 -9.31 12.24
C ASP A 186 -0.06 -9.90 13.40
N ALA A 187 -0.30 -11.22 13.39
CA ALA A 187 -0.94 -11.93 14.48
C ALA A 187 -0.15 -11.80 15.80
N LEU A 188 1.17 -12.06 15.77
CA LEU A 188 2.05 -11.88 16.93
C LEU A 188 2.01 -10.43 17.46
N THR A 189 2.06 -9.45 16.57
CA THR A 189 2.06 -8.02 16.96
C THR A 189 0.75 -7.65 17.66
N ARG A 190 -0.39 -8.12 17.14
CA ARG A 190 -1.72 -7.86 17.73
C ARG A 190 -1.89 -8.54 19.08
N LEU A 191 -1.49 -9.81 19.20
CA LEU A 191 -1.59 -10.57 20.45
C LEU A 191 -0.69 -9.97 21.54
N ARG A 192 0.56 -9.67 21.22
CA ARG A 192 1.49 -9.01 22.15
C ARG A 192 0.94 -7.66 22.60
N ALA A 193 0.44 -6.84 21.68
CA ALA A 193 -0.14 -5.53 22.02
C ALA A 193 -1.35 -5.64 22.95
N GLY A 194 -2.27 -6.57 22.67
CA GLY A 194 -3.43 -6.84 23.53
C GLY A 194 -3.01 -7.23 24.94
N ARG A 195 -2.11 -8.21 25.06
CA ARG A 195 -1.60 -8.68 26.36
C ARG A 195 -0.83 -7.62 27.13
N ILE A 196 -0.03 -6.79 26.44
CA ILE A 196 0.64 -5.63 27.05
C ILE A 196 -0.40 -4.67 27.62
N ALA A 197 -1.43 -4.31 26.85
CA ALA A 197 -2.49 -3.42 27.30
C ALA A 197 -3.28 -4.01 28.49
N ASP A 198 -3.55 -5.32 28.50
CA ASP A 198 -4.20 -6.02 29.61
C ASP A 198 -3.32 -6.01 30.87
N HIS A 199 -2.02 -6.23 30.70
CA HIS A 199 -1.07 -6.22 31.81
C HIS A 199 -0.94 -4.83 32.43
N ILE A 200 -0.93 -3.76 31.62
CA ILE A 200 -0.94 -2.37 32.11
C ILE A 200 -2.27 -2.03 32.79
N ALA A 201 -3.40 -2.51 32.28
CA ALA A 201 -4.69 -2.31 32.94
C ALA A 201 -4.71 -2.92 34.35
N ALA A 202 -4.05 -4.07 34.55
CA ALA A 202 -3.87 -4.69 35.86
C ALA A 202 -2.76 -4.01 36.72
N HIS A 203 -1.79 -3.33 36.08
CA HIS A 203 -0.66 -2.69 36.74
C HIS A 203 -0.41 -1.29 36.15
N PRO A 204 -1.23 -0.28 36.52
CA PRO A 204 -1.27 1.01 35.82
C PRO A 204 0.02 1.84 35.87
N THR A 205 0.95 1.49 36.76
CA THR A 205 2.24 2.17 36.88
C THR A 205 3.27 1.71 35.86
N LEU A 206 3.01 0.61 35.12
CA LEU A 206 3.94 0.08 34.14
C LEU A 206 3.87 0.85 32.82
N THR A 207 5.04 1.14 32.25
CA THR A 207 5.15 1.55 30.86
C THR A 207 4.93 0.36 29.91
N PRO A 208 4.60 0.59 28.63
CA PRO A 208 4.51 -0.46 27.62
C PRO A 208 5.76 -1.34 27.48
N ALA A 209 6.95 -0.75 27.64
CA ALA A 209 8.19 -1.48 27.58
C ALA A 209 8.39 -2.39 28.81
N GLU A 210 8.10 -1.89 30.01
CA GLU A 210 8.18 -2.68 31.25
C GLU A 210 7.15 -3.81 31.27
N ALA A 211 5.91 -3.52 30.86
CA ALA A 211 4.87 -4.54 30.71
C ALA A 211 5.27 -5.62 29.70
N ALA A 212 5.88 -5.26 28.57
CA ALA A 212 6.40 -6.24 27.61
C ALA A 212 7.53 -7.09 28.19
N ALA A 213 8.41 -6.50 29.00
CA ALA A 213 9.48 -7.22 29.68
C ALA A 213 8.96 -8.18 30.76
N HIS A 214 7.96 -7.76 31.55
CA HIS A 214 7.26 -8.61 32.52
C HIS A 214 6.59 -9.82 31.86
N LEU A 215 6.07 -9.65 30.65
CA LEU A 215 5.49 -10.72 29.84
C LEU A 215 6.54 -11.60 29.13
N GLY A 216 7.84 -11.35 29.33
CA GLY A 216 8.93 -12.14 28.77
C GLY A 216 9.19 -11.88 27.27
N TYR A 217 8.67 -10.80 26.71
CA TYR A 217 8.82 -10.53 25.28
C TYR A 217 10.16 -9.86 24.94
N PRO A 218 10.88 -10.31 23.89
CA PRO A 218 12.15 -9.70 23.50
C PRO A 218 11.98 -8.27 22.98
N ALA A 219 12.79 -7.32 23.48
CA ALA A 219 12.73 -5.90 23.10
C ALA A 219 12.82 -5.65 21.58
N ALA A 220 13.67 -6.43 20.88
CA ALA A 220 13.82 -6.33 19.43
C ALA A 220 12.54 -6.67 18.64
N GLN A 221 11.60 -7.41 19.26
CA GLN A 221 10.38 -7.89 18.63
C GLN A 221 9.12 -7.12 19.06
N THR A 222 9.21 -6.25 20.07
CA THR A 222 8.04 -5.63 20.72
C THR A 222 7.78 -4.19 20.33
N ARG A 223 8.71 -3.50 19.66
CA ARG A 223 8.55 -2.06 19.30
C ARG A 223 7.19 -1.72 18.65
N ARG A 224 6.72 -2.54 17.72
CA ARG A 224 5.40 -2.33 17.07
C ARG A 224 4.24 -2.70 17.99
N ALA A 225 4.43 -3.70 18.84
CA ALA A 225 3.41 -4.15 19.79
C ALA A 225 3.21 -3.14 20.93
N THR A 226 4.28 -2.49 21.42
CA THR A 226 4.20 -1.45 22.46
C THR A 226 3.47 -0.20 21.95
N ALA A 227 3.82 0.30 20.76
CA ALA A 227 3.11 1.42 20.14
C ALA A 227 1.62 1.10 19.93
N ARG A 228 1.31 -0.11 19.45
CA ARG A 228 -0.08 -0.57 19.32
C ARG A 228 -0.80 -0.70 20.67
N ALA A 229 -0.10 -1.14 21.73
CA ALA A 229 -0.67 -1.24 23.07
C ALA A 229 -1.06 0.12 23.63
N GLU A 230 -0.26 1.16 23.39
CA GLU A 230 -0.61 2.54 23.75
C GLU A 230 -1.91 3.00 23.08
N VAL A 231 -2.09 2.63 21.80
CA VAL A 231 -3.32 2.94 21.05
C VAL A 231 -4.52 2.18 21.64
N LEU A 232 -4.35 0.91 22.01
CA LEU A 232 -5.39 0.13 22.69
C LEU A 232 -5.78 0.72 24.04
N LEU A 233 -4.81 1.23 24.81
CA LEU A 233 -5.08 1.89 26.10
C LEU A 233 -5.86 3.19 25.91
N ARG A 234 -5.49 4.03 24.94
CA ARG A 234 -6.26 5.22 24.58
C ARG A 234 -7.69 4.88 24.15
N ALA A 235 -7.85 3.80 23.38
CA ALA A 235 -9.18 3.30 22.99
C ALA A 235 -10.02 2.87 24.20
N ARG A 236 -9.42 2.17 25.17
CA ARG A 236 -10.08 1.78 26.43
C ARG A 236 -10.45 2.98 27.28
N GLN A 237 -9.59 4.00 27.33
CA GLN A 237 -9.85 5.24 28.06
C GLN A 237 -11.01 6.03 27.43
N ALA A 238 -11.15 6.01 26.10
CA ALA A 238 -12.25 6.66 25.39
C ALA A 238 -13.57 5.87 25.47
N ALA A 239 -13.53 4.56 25.73
CA ALA A 239 -14.71 3.69 25.65
C ALA A 239 -15.89 4.13 26.55
N PRO A 240 -15.71 4.54 27.83
CA PRO A 240 -16.82 5.03 28.66
C PRO A 240 -17.49 6.27 28.05
N TYR A 241 -16.69 7.24 27.59
CA TYR A 241 -17.20 8.45 26.95
C TYR A 241 -18.01 8.12 25.68
N LEU A 242 -17.49 7.25 24.83
CA LEU A 242 -18.17 6.87 23.60
C LEU A 242 -19.48 6.10 23.88
N ALA A 243 -19.51 5.29 24.94
CA ALA A 243 -20.73 4.62 25.38
C ALA A 243 -21.78 5.61 25.90
N ASP A 244 -21.38 6.65 26.63
CA ASP A 244 -22.29 7.70 27.11
C ASP A 244 -22.90 8.50 25.94
N VAL A 245 -22.11 8.79 24.90
CA VAL A 245 -22.61 9.42 23.66
C VAL A 245 -23.59 8.50 22.95
N ALA A 246 -23.25 7.21 22.77
CA ALA A 246 -24.17 6.25 22.15
C ALA A 246 -25.52 6.17 22.91
N ALA A 247 -25.46 6.16 24.25
CA ALA A 247 -26.66 6.18 25.09
C ALA A 247 -27.47 7.47 24.93
N ALA A 248 -26.81 8.63 24.78
CA ALA A 248 -27.49 9.90 24.55
C ALA A 248 -28.19 9.95 23.19
N LEU A 249 -27.55 9.45 22.13
CA LEU A 249 -28.13 9.37 20.79
C LEU A 249 -29.32 8.40 20.74
N HIS A 250 -29.23 7.27 21.45
CA HIS A 250 -30.34 6.32 21.59
C HIS A 250 -31.53 6.95 22.32
N ARG A 251 -31.30 7.66 23.43
CA ARG A 251 -32.36 8.40 24.15
C ARG A 251 -33.02 9.48 23.29
N ALA A 252 -32.28 10.05 22.33
CA ALA A 252 -32.82 10.99 21.34
C ALA A 252 -33.62 10.31 20.21
N GLY A 253 -33.69 8.97 20.18
CA GLY A 253 -34.44 8.19 19.18
C GLY A 253 -33.71 8.03 17.85
N TRP A 254 -32.40 8.26 17.79
CA TRP A 254 -31.62 8.20 16.55
C TRP A 254 -30.94 6.87 16.28
N THR A 255 -30.99 5.95 17.23
CA THR A 255 -30.57 4.55 17.03
C THR A 255 -31.68 3.61 17.50
N THR A 256 -31.86 2.50 16.78
CA THR A 256 -32.84 1.46 17.13
C THR A 256 -32.42 0.69 18.38
N GLU A 257 -31.11 0.45 18.53
CA GLU A 257 -30.51 -0.21 19.68
C GLU A 257 -29.44 0.68 20.33
N GLN A 258 -29.26 0.51 21.64
CA GLN A 258 -28.10 1.06 22.34
C GLN A 258 -26.90 0.14 22.12
N ALA A 259 -26.19 0.35 21.01
CA ALA A 259 -24.97 -0.39 20.69
C ALA A 259 -23.71 0.35 21.16
N ALA A 260 -22.69 -0.41 21.56
CA ALA A 260 -21.37 0.14 21.75
C ALA A 260 -20.81 0.61 20.39
N PRO A 261 -20.16 1.79 20.33
CA PRO A 261 -19.55 2.28 19.10
C PRO A 261 -18.50 1.31 18.54
N ASP A 262 -18.48 1.19 17.22
CA ASP A 262 -17.44 0.44 16.53
C ASP A 262 -16.13 1.22 16.62
N VAL A 263 -15.19 0.72 17.44
CA VAL A 263 -13.86 1.33 17.59
C VAL A 263 -12.89 0.70 16.60
N HIS A 264 -12.28 1.56 15.79
CA HIS A 264 -11.28 1.24 14.80
C HIS A 264 -9.92 1.79 15.23
N LEU A 265 -8.86 1.07 14.85
CA LEU A 265 -7.47 1.49 15.04
C LEU A 265 -6.75 1.64 13.70
N PRO A 266 -7.08 2.66 12.88
CA PRO A 266 -6.47 2.87 11.58
C PRO A 266 -4.96 3.10 11.75
N GLY A 267 -4.15 2.47 10.89
CA GLY A 267 -2.70 2.70 10.87
C GLY A 267 -1.94 2.23 12.12
N ASP A 268 -2.63 1.66 13.11
CA ASP A 268 -2.11 1.29 14.43
C ASP A 268 -1.57 2.47 15.26
N ASP A 269 -1.89 3.71 14.88
CA ASP A 269 -1.45 4.94 15.54
C ASP A 269 -2.60 5.81 16.07
N ARG A 270 -3.85 5.47 15.70
CA ARG A 270 -5.03 6.30 15.95
C ARG A 270 -6.20 5.52 16.52
N VAL A 271 -7.05 6.20 17.27
CA VAL A 271 -8.36 5.71 17.71
C VAL A 271 -9.45 6.51 17.00
N VAL A 272 -10.31 5.78 16.28
CA VAL A 272 -11.47 6.35 15.58
C VAL A 272 -12.68 5.48 15.91
N ALA A 273 -13.81 6.08 16.23
CA ALA A 273 -15.05 5.36 16.49
C ALA A 273 -16.16 5.79 15.53
N ALA A 274 -17.03 4.86 15.15
CA ALA A 274 -18.22 5.14 14.35
C ALA A 274 -19.49 4.78 15.11
N LEU A 275 -20.52 5.61 14.93
CA LEU A 275 -21.88 5.38 15.39
C LEU A 275 -22.82 5.52 14.20
N VAL A 276 -23.50 4.43 13.84
CA VAL A 276 -24.52 4.45 12.80
C VAL A 276 -25.83 4.91 13.42
N LEU A 277 -26.48 5.90 12.77
CA LEU A 277 -27.79 6.39 13.19
C LEU A 277 -28.84 5.83 12.25
N ASP A 278 -29.54 4.79 12.72
CA ASP A 278 -30.51 4.02 11.96
C ASP A 278 -31.97 4.30 12.36
N GLY A 279 -32.20 5.17 13.36
CA GLY A 279 -33.53 5.65 13.71
C GLY A 279 -34.17 6.47 12.59
N ASP A 280 -35.50 6.40 12.48
CA ASP A 280 -36.29 7.04 11.42
C ASP A 280 -36.17 8.58 11.40
N GLN A 281 -35.85 9.17 12.54
CA GLN A 281 -35.68 10.62 12.72
C GLN A 281 -34.21 11.04 12.88
N ALA A 282 -33.26 10.18 12.50
CA ALA A 282 -31.84 10.48 12.59
C ALA A 282 -31.46 11.64 11.63
N PRO A 283 -30.78 12.70 12.12
CA PRO A 283 -30.46 13.88 11.29
C PRO A 283 -29.36 13.60 10.26
N VAL A 284 -28.53 12.58 10.49
CA VAL A 284 -27.45 12.16 9.59
C VAL A 284 -27.31 10.64 9.58
N PRO A 285 -26.71 10.03 8.54
CA PRO A 285 -26.54 8.58 8.46
C PRO A 285 -25.65 7.99 9.56
N ALA A 286 -24.57 8.68 9.92
CA ALA A 286 -23.61 8.22 10.92
C ALA A 286 -22.78 9.37 11.50
N LEU A 287 -22.18 9.13 12.65
CA LEU A 287 -21.18 9.97 13.29
C LEU A 287 -19.85 9.25 13.37
N VAL A 288 -18.77 10.02 13.26
CA VAL A 288 -17.41 9.53 13.46
C VAL A 288 -16.71 10.40 14.48
N TRP A 289 -16.15 9.77 15.49
CA TRP A 289 -15.25 10.39 16.45
C TRP A 289 -13.81 10.06 16.07
N ASP A 290 -12.95 11.07 15.93
CA ASP A 290 -11.49 10.92 15.82
C ASP A 290 -10.85 11.56 17.05
N GLU A 291 -9.98 10.82 17.74
CA GLU A 291 -9.35 11.30 18.97
C GLU A 291 -8.55 12.60 18.81
N ARG A 292 -8.23 13.03 17.58
CA ARG A 292 -7.51 14.28 17.29
C ARG A 292 -8.43 15.44 16.95
N TYR A 293 -9.61 15.16 16.43
CA TYR A 293 -10.49 16.16 15.80
C TYR A 293 -11.91 16.19 16.38
N GLY A 294 -12.24 15.26 17.27
CA GLY A 294 -13.57 15.15 17.85
C GLY A 294 -14.59 14.55 16.88
N TRP A 295 -15.84 15.00 17.02
CA TRP A 295 -16.96 14.45 16.28
C TRP A 295 -17.16 15.10 14.92
N ARG A 296 -17.54 14.28 13.93
CA ARG A 296 -18.03 14.73 12.62
C ARG A 296 -19.17 13.86 12.11
N THR A 297 -19.97 14.41 11.23
CA THR A 297 -20.98 13.65 10.49
C THR A 297 -20.35 12.81 9.37
N ALA A 298 -21.03 11.75 8.97
CA ALA A 298 -20.66 10.89 7.86
C ALA A 298 -21.87 10.58 6.98
N SER A 299 -21.61 10.46 5.67
CA SER A 299 -22.62 10.30 4.63
C SER A 299 -23.14 8.88 4.43
N SER A 300 -22.49 7.89 5.05
CA SER A 300 -22.74 6.48 4.79
C SER A 300 -22.86 5.70 6.09
N ARG A 301 -23.96 4.95 6.22
CA ARG A 301 -24.15 3.94 7.27
C ARG A 301 -23.20 2.75 7.10
N ARG A 302 -22.90 2.38 5.84
CA ARG A 302 -22.10 1.18 5.52
C ARG A 302 -20.60 1.42 5.70
N HIS A 303 -20.13 2.62 5.35
CA HIS A 303 -18.72 2.98 5.37
C HIS A 303 -18.51 4.38 5.96
N PRO A 304 -18.83 4.58 7.25
CA PRO A 304 -18.71 5.90 7.90
C PRO A 304 -17.26 6.38 8.01
N ILE A 305 -16.31 5.43 8.12
CA ILE A 305 -14.88 5.69 8.16
C ILE A 305 -14.29 5.37 6.78
N THR A 306 -13.68 6.38 6.15
CA THR A 306 -12.99 6.24 4.87
C THR A 306 -11.76 5.33 5.00
N LYS A 307 -11.29 4.77 3.89
CA LYS A 307 -10.09 3.93 3.88
C LYS A 307 -8.90 4.70 4.47
N GLY A 308 -8.29 4.14 5.52
CA GLY A 308 -7.17 4.76 6.24
C GLY A 308 -7.57 5.87 7.21
N ALA A 309 -8.88 6.10 7.41
CA ALA A 309 -9.42 7.18 8.24
C ALA A 309 -8.80 8.54 7.93
N VAL A 310 -8.64 8.84 6.64
CA VAL A 310 -8.19 10.16 6.20
C VAL A 310 -9.31 11.16 6.54
N PRO A 311 -9.02 12.22 7.32
CA PRO A 311 -10.03 13.21 7.66
C PRO A 311 -10.55 13.86 6.38
N PRO A 312 -11.85 13.74 6.08
CA PRO A 312 -12.43 14.45 4.95
C PRO A 312 -12.38 15.97 5.18
N SER A 313 -12.19 16.73 4.10
CA SER A 313 -12.43 18.18 4.11
C SER A 313 -13.89 18.45 4.45
N GLU A 314 -14.15 19.56 5.14
CA GLU A 314 -15.52 20.05 5.35
C GLU A 314 -16.19 20.34 4.01
N GLY A 315 -17.44 19.89 3.86
CA GLY A 315 -18.19 20.04 2.62
C GLY A 315 -19.14 18.86 2.35
N GLY A 316 -20.27 19.16 1.72
CA GLY A 316 -21.34 18.19 1.50
C GLY A 316 -21.96 17.72 2.82
N SER A 317 -22.06 16.41 3.03
CA SER A 317 -22.66 15.78 4.21
C SER A 317 -21.70 15.56 5.39
N VAL A 318 -20.48 16.12 5.33
CA VAL A 318 -19.47 16.05 6.38
C VAL A 318 -19.34 17.40 7.07
N ARG A 319 -19.66 17.45 8.35
CA ARG A 319 -19.59 18.61 9.25
C ARG A 319 -18.90 18.20 10.56
N TYR A 320 -17.89 18.94 11.01
CA TYR A 320 -17.32 18.75 12.34
C TYR A 320 -18.21 19.43 13.38
N LEU A 321 -18.42 18.77 14.51
CA LEU A 321 -19.24 19.31 15.60
C LEU A 321 -18.35 20.18 16.49
N ALA A 322 -18.87 21.34 16.90
CA ALA A 322 -18.20 22.21 17.87
C ALA A 322 -18.14 21.55 19.26
N GLY A 323 -17.20 21.99 20.10
CA GLY A 323 -17.07 21.51 21.49
C GLY A 323 -15.82 20.66 21.79
N GLY A 324 -14.89 20.54 20.84
CA GLY A 324 -13.60 19.87 21.06
C GLY A 324 -13.65 18.36 20.84
N ILE A 325 -12.69 17.64 21.43
CA ILE A 325 -12.51 16.19 21.19
C ILE A 325 -13.56 15.37 21.95
N THR A 326 -13.85 15.73 23.21
CA THR A 326 -14.80 15.01 24.07
C THR A 326 -15.84 15.96 24.67
N PRO A 327 -16.68 16.62 23.85
CA PRO A 327 -17.78 17.44 24.37
C PRO A 327 -18.75 16.57 25.18
N PRO A 328 -19.44 17.12 26.19
CA PRO A 328 -20.50 16.44 26.91
C PRO A 328 -21.49 15.72 25.95
N PRO A 329 -21.98 14.51 26.28
CA PRO A 329 -22.88 13.76 25.40
C PRO A 329 -24.13 14.53 24.94
N GLY A 330 -24.70 15.38 25.80
CA GLY A 330 -25.83 16.24 25.47
C GLY A 330 -25.50 17.32 24.44
N ASP A 331 -24.26 17.80 24.40
CA ASP A 331 -23.81 18.82 23.44
C ASP A 331 -23.65 18.20 22.04
N VAL A 332 -23.27 16.92 21.96
CA VAL A 332 -23.24 16.17 20.69
C VAL A 332 -24.65 16.06 20.10
N VAL A 333 -25.64 15.72 20.94
CA VAL A 333 -27.06 15.66 20.53
C VAL A 333 -27.52 17.05 20.09
N THR A 334 -27.27 18.08 20.90
CA THR A 334 -27.67 19.45 20.61
C THR A 334 -27.10 19.93 19.28
N ALA A 335 -25.78 19.75 19.06
CA ALA A 335 -25.11 20.17 17.83
C ALA A 335 -25.64 19.48 16.56
N LEU A 336 -26.31 18.32 16.69
CA LEU A 336 -26.96 17.64 15.58
C LEU A 336 -28.38 18.15 15.33
N THR A 337 -29.09 18.57 16.39
CA THR A 337 -30.43 19.17 16.28
C THR A 337 -30.44 20.59 15.69
N THR A 338 -29.40 21.40 15.92
CA THR A 338 -29.36 22.82 15.48
C THR A 338 -29.12 22.99 13.97
N THR A 339 -29.42 21.98 13.15
CA THR A 339 -29.11 21.99 11.71
C THR A 339 -30.14 22.73 10.86
N ASP A 340 -31.24 23.24 11.41
CA ASP A 340 -32.15 24.15 10.72
C ASP A 340 -32.49 25.39 11.56
N ALA A 341 -31.78 26.48 11.27
CA ALA A 341 -32.26 27.86 11.33
C ALA A 341 -31.57 28.66 10.22
#